data_AF-G2DVP4-F1
#
_entry.id   AF-G2DVP4-F1
#
_cell.length_a   1.000
_cell.length_b   1.000
_cell.length_c   1.000
_cell.angle_alpha   90.00
_cell.angle_beta   90.00
_cell.angle_gamma   90.00
#
_symmetry.space_group_name_H-M   'P 1'
#
loop_
_entity.id
_entity.type
_entity.pdbx_description
1 polymer ?
#
loop_
_entity_poly.entity_id
_entity_poly.type
_entity_poly.pdbx_seq_one_letter_code
_entity_poly.pdbx_strand_id
1 'polypeptide(L)'
;MDRSMILDGTDATSAAHTGRLVLTPSDPHVCPHAPLLIEALVEEGFIGERLGDEGGASFRTGPGFLSLVAFTGCAVQIRDVPGSRGPFCHVRISSAFEHPRLLYGRNTRAPRCNACRHRLGDWRDHVRHWMSHAHAGVTCPSCRETRPPWLWDWKQQGGFGRFFVLIEEVFPGEATPSHALLDVLTRASGMGWRHFYVQD
;
A
#
# COMPACT_ATOMS: atom_id res chain seq x y z
N MET A 1 -5.18 21.87 14.75
CA MET A 1 -6.39 21.98 13.92
C MET A 1 -6.19 21.09 12.72
N ASP A 2 -6.65 19.86 12.89
CA ASP A 2 -6.36 18.70 12.08
C ASP A 2 -7.28 18.73 10.85
N ARG A 3 -6.73 19.07 9.68
CA ARG A 3 -7.48 18.97 8.42
C ARG A 3 -7.53 17.50 8.07
N SER A 4 -8.70 16.90 8.27
CA SER A 4 -9.15 15.69 7.58
C SER A 4 -8.77 15.78 6.10
N MET A 5 -7.63 15.21 5.72
CA MET A 5 -7.39 14.78 4.36
C MET A 5 -8.11 13.44 4.22
N ILE A 6 -9.41 13.55 3.97
CA ILE A 6 -10.03 12.63 3.03
C ILE A 6 -9.17 12.77 1.77
N LEU A 7 -8.58 11.68 1.28
CA LEU A 7 -8.13 11.63 -0.10
C LEU A 7 -9.40 11.57 -0.95
N ASP A 8 -10.16 12.67 -0.94
CA ASP A 8 -11.28 12.89 -1.84
C ASP A 8 -10.65 13.12 -3.20
N GLY A 9 -10.88 12.14 -4.08
CA GLY A 9 -10.56 12.28 -5.48
C GLY A 9 -11.28 13.49 -6.04
N THR A 10 -10.52 14.47 -6.50
CA THR A 10 -10.89 15.30 -7.65
C THR A 10 -9.66 16.07 -8.10
N ASP A 11 -8.92 15.48 -9.03
CA ASP A 11 -8.42 16.28 -10.14
C ASP A 11 -8.85 15.62 -11.45
N ALA A 12 -9.40 16.45 -12.33
CA ALA A 12 -10.27 16.03 -13.40
C ALA A 12 -9.46 15.57 -14.62
N THR A 13 -9.21 14.27 -14.73
CA THR A 13 -9.29 13.52 -15.99
C THR A 13 -9.57 12.06 -15.64
N SER A 14 -10.85 11.70 -15.55
CA SER A 14 -11.31 10.36 -15.15
C SER A 14 -10.98 9.31 -16.22
N ALA A 15 -9.71 8.89 -16.25
CA ALA A 15 -9.39 7.51 -16.56
C ALA A 15 -9.53 6.75 -15.24
N ALA A 16 -10.36 5.70 -15.22
CA ALA A 16 -10.52 4.87 -14.04
C ALA A 16 -9.13 4.34 -13.62
N HIS A 17 -8.63 4.82 -12.49
CA HIS A 17 -7.39 4.34 -11.91
C HIS A 17 -7.53 2.83 -11.65
N THR A 18 -6.64 2.04 -12.23
CA THR A 18 -6.82 0.58 -12.34
C THR A 18 -6.69 -0.12 -10.98
N GLY A 19 -5.93 0.48 -10.08
CA GLY A 19 -5.56 -0.04 -8.77
C GLY A 19 -4.07 0.15 -8.50
N ARG A 20 -3.62 -0.35 -7.36
CA ARG A 20 -2.23 -0.27 -6.93
C ARG A 20 -1.78 -1.48 -6.13
N LEU A 21 -0.51 -1.83 -6.33
CA LEU A 21 0.24 -2.71 -5.45
C LEU A 21 0.88 -1.84 -4.36
N VAL A 22 0.60 -2.18 -3.09
CA VAL A 22 1.05 -1.42 -1.93
C VAL A 22 2.04 -2.25 -1.15
N LEU A 23 3.19 -1.64 -0.83
CA LEU A 23 4.23 -2.19 0.03
C LEU A 23 4.28 -1.36 1.32
N THR A 24 4.36 -2.05 2.45
CA THR A 24 4.43 -1.41 3.78
C THR A 24 5.21 -2.31 4.75
N PRO A 25 5.81 -1.75 5.81
CA PRO A 25 6.39 -2.57 6.86
C PRO A 25 5.37 -3.57 7.46
N SER A 26 5.86 -4.76 7.80
CA SER A 26 5.05 -5.84 8.36
C SER A 26 4.51 -5.49 9.76
N ASP A 27 5.31 -4.80 10.57
CA ASP A 27 4.83 -4.12 11.76
C ASP A 27 4.24 -2.76 11.36
N PRO A 28 2.93 -2.52 11.53
CA PRO A 28 2.31 -1.29 11.08
C PRO A 28 2.71 -0.06 11.90
N HIS A 29 3.38 -0.22 13.04
CA HIS A 29 3.80 0.88 13.92
C HIS A 29 5.18 1.45 13.58
N VAL A 30 6.01 0.72 12.82
CA VAL A 30 7.33 1.20 12.44
C VAL A 30 7.26 2.04 11.16
N CYS A 31 8.20 2.97 11.03
CA CYS A 31 8.32 3.80 9.84
C CYS A 31 9.80 3.85 9.43
N PRO A 32 10.12 3.54 8.16
CA PRO A 32 11.49 3.66 7.66
C PRO A 32 11.91 5.13 7.58
N HIS A 33 13.23 5.37 7.54
CA HIS A 33 13.78 6.68 7.24
C HIS A 33 13.66 6.95 5.73
N ALA A 34 12.66 7.75 5.32
CA ALA A 34 12.28 7.89 3.93
C ALA A 34 13.43 8.28 2.97
N PRO A 35 14.33 9.23 3.31
CA PRO A 35 15.48 9.55 2.44
C PRO A 35 16.38 8.35 2.13
N LEU A 36 16.71 7.52 3.13
CA LEU A 36 17.58 6.35 2.96
C LEU A 36 16.89 5.27 2.12
N LEU A 37 15.58 5.11 2.31
CA LEU A 37 14.79 4.20 1.50
C LEU A 37 14.75 4.65 0.04
N ILE A 38 14.54 5.94 -0.21
CA ILE A 38 14.52 6.51 -1.56
C ILE A 38 15.87 6.33 -2.24
N GLU A 39 16.97 6.63 -1.56
CA GLU A 39 18.34 6.41 -2.09
C GLU A 39 18.54 4.95 -2.51
N ALA A 40 18.22 3.99 -1.63
CA ALA A 40 18.36 2.57 -1.95
C ALA A 40 17.48 2.14 -3.15
N LEU A 41 16.26 2.68 -3.26
CA LEU A 41 15.37 2.38 -4.39
C LEU A 41 15.85 3.01 -5.71
N VAL A 42 16.53 4.16 -5.65
CA VAL A 42 17.19 4.77 -6.83
C VAL A 42 18.39 3.93 -7.24
N GLU A 43 19.26 3.55 -6.29
CA GLU A 43 20.48 2.76 -6.54
C GLU A 43 20.17 1.41 -7.23
N GLU A 44 19.10 0.74 -6.80
CA GLU A 44 18.66 -0.53 -7.37
C GLU A 44 17.84 -0.34 -8.68
N GLY A 45 17.66 0.91 -9.12
CA GLY A 45 16.92 1.24 -10.33
C GLY A 45 15.43 0.92 -10.23
N PHE A 46 14.85 0.83 -9.03
CA PHE A 46 13.42 0.63 -8.85
C PHE A 46 12.63 1.90 -9.18
N ILE A 47 13.10 3.05 -8.70
CA ILE A 47 12.56 4.38 -9.01
C ILE A 47 13.57 5.20 -9.80
N GLY A 48 13.05 6.09 -10.66
CA GLY A 48 13.81 7.03 -11.46
C GLY A 48 13.57 8.47 -11.04
N GLU A 49 13.42 9.36 -12.02
CA GLU A 49 13.20 10.79 -11.81
C GLU A 49 11.94 11.08 -10.98
N ARG A 50 12.04 12.08 -10.09
CA ARG A 50 10.92 12.56 -9.29
C ARG A 50 9.89 13.28 -10.17
N LEU A 51 8.62 12.95 -9.98
CA LEU A 51 7.48 13.50 -10.72
C LEU A 51 6.81 14.62 -9.91
N GLY A 52 7.10 15.87 -10.25
CA GLY A 52 6.47 17.05 -9.65
C GLY A 52 6.82 17.30 -8.18
N ASP A 53 6.31 18.40 -7.64
CA ASP A 53 6.65 18.90 -6.29
C ASP A 53 5.51 18.85 -5.27
N GLU A 54 4.26 18.64 -5.67
CA GLU A 54 3.11 18.81 -4.77
C GLU A 54 2.53 17.48 -4.24
N GLY A 55 2.48 17.35 -2.91
CA GLY A 55 1.62 16.41 -2.18
C GLY A 55 2.18 15.00 -1.87
N GLY A 56 3.34 14.62 -2.42
CA GLY A 56 4.00 13.35 -2.13
C GLY A 56 5.26 13.15 -2.96
N ALA A 57 6.07 12.13 -2.63
CA ALA A 57 7.24 11.78 -3.43
C ALA A 57 6.84 10.77 -4.51
N SER A 58 6.41 11.28 -5.66
CA SER A 58 6.10 10.48 -6.86
C SER A 58 7.35 10.34 -7.72
N PHE A 59 7.55 9.18 -8.36
CA PHE A 59 8.73 8.87 -9.14
C PHE A 59 8.35 8.07 -10.38
N ARG A 60 9.06 8.29 -11.48
CA ARG A 60 9.05 7.38 -12.63
C ARG A 60 9.56 6.01 -12.19
N THR A 61 9.19 4.97 -12.92
CA THR A 61 9.83 3.66 -12.77
C THR A 61 11.29 3.77 -13.23
N GLY A 62 12.20 3.09 -12.53
CA GLY A 62 13.60 3.03 -12.92
C GLY A 62 13.89 1.86 -13.86
N PRO A 63 15.11 1.77 -14.41
CA PRO A 63 15.49 0.73 -15.37
C PRO A 63 15.47 -0.70 -14.79
N GLY A 64 15.58 -0.85 -13.47
CA GLY A 64 15.48 -2.13 -12.74
C GLY A 64 14.05 -2.48 -12.31
N PHE A 65 13.05 -1.65 -12.59
CA PHE A 65 11.68 -1.87 -12.11
C PHE A 65 11.11 -3.25 -12.49
N LEU A 66 11.29 -3.66 -13.75
CA LEU A 66 10.76 -4.93 -14.27
C LEU A 66 11.48 -6.18 -13.73
N SER A 67 12.68 -6.06 -13.16
CA SER A 67 13.34 -7.18 -12.47
C SER A 67 12.92 -7.27 -11.00
N LEU A 68 12.38 -6.19 -10.45
CA LEU A 68 11.96 -6.06 -9.05
C LEU A 68 10.46 -6.29 -8.83
N VAL A 69 9.66 -6.25 -9.89
CA VAL A 69 8.22 -6.55 -9.86
C VAL A 69 7.89 -7.61 -10.89
N ALA A 70 7.33 -8.73 -10.44
CA ALA A 70 6.91 -9.82 -11.30
C ALA A 70 5.48 -9.59 -11.78
N PHE A 71 5.31 -9.35 -13.08
CA PHE A 71 4.01 -9.20 -13.72
C PHE A 71 3.49 -10.53 -14.27
N THR A 72 2.20 -10.80 -14.09
CA THR A 72 1.53 -11.98 -14.63
C THR A 72 0.79 -11.62 -15.92
N GLY A 73 1.19 -12.21 -17.04
CA GLY A 73 0.54 -12.05 -18.35
C GLY A 73 1.49 -11.53 -19.44
N CYS A 74 1.23 -11.90 -20.69
CA CYS A 74 2.13 -11.64 -21.82
C CYS A 74 2.00 -10.24 -22.45
N ALA A 75 1.14 -9.37 -21.91
CA ALA A 75 0.77 -8.10 -22.54
C ALA A 75 0.70 -6.93 -21.54
N VAL A 76 1.59 -6.89 -20.55
CA VAL A 76 1.67 -5.73 -19.65
C VAL A 76 2.34 -4.57 -20.41
N GLN A 77 1.51 -3.66 -20.91
CA GLN A 77 1.95 -2.41 -21.50
C GLN A 77 2.16 -1.40 -20.37
N ILE A 78 3.32 -1.48 -19.70
CA ILE A 78 3.72 -0.47 -18.72
C ILE A 78 4.01 0.82 -19.49
N ARG A 79 3.10 1.77 -19.41
CA ARG A 79 3.36 3.14 -19.87
C ARG A 79 4.21 3.81 -18.81
N ASP A 80 5.39 4.32 -19.17
CA ASP A 80 6.30 5.02 -18.23
C ASP A 80 6.40 6.54 -18.48
N VAL A 81 5.75 7.03 -19.54
CA VAL A 81 5.93 8.39 -20.06
C VAL A 81 4.79 9.30 -19.58
N PRO A 82 5.08 10.29 -18.72
CA PRO A 82 4.11 11.32 -18.37
C PRO A 82 3.75 12.13 -19.63
N GLY A 83 2.45 12.31 -19.88
CA GLY A 83 1.94 13.15 -20.99
C GLY A 83 1.42 12.42 -22.23
N SER A 84 1.49 11.08 -22.28
CA SER A 84 0.69 10.32 -23.25
C SER A 84 -0.78 10.26 -22.81
N ARG A 85 -1.75 10.18 -23.74
CA ARG A 85 -3.18 10.09 -23.37
C ARG A 85 -3.43 8.81 -22.53
N GLY A 86 -3.55 8.97 -21.22
CA GLY A 86 -4.00 7.94 -20.28
C GLY A 86 -3.09 7.75 -19.06
N PRO A 87 -3.51 6.90 -18.12
CA PRO A 87 -2.74 6.59 -16.91
C PRO A 87 -1.43 5.85 -17.25
N PHE A 88 -0.42 6.01 -16.38
CA PHE A 88 0.90 5.42 -16.54
C PHE A 88 1.43 4.91 -15.19
N CYS A 89 2.24 3.86 -15.23
CA CYS A 89 2.77 3.24 -14.03
C CYS A 89 3.88 4.11 -13.43
N HIS A 90 3.77 4.37 -12.14
CA HIS A 90 4.72 5.17 -11.39
C HIS A 90 4.71 4.73 -9.92
N VAL A 91 5.74 5.14 -9.19
CA VAL A 91 5.88 4.81 -7.77
C VAL A 91 5.61 6.06 -6.95
N ARG A 92 4.73 5.94 -5.96
CA ARG A 92 4.48 6.98 -4.95
C ARG A 92 4.98 6.51 -3.60
N ILE A 93 5.65 7.39 -2.89
CA ILE A 93 6.11 7.15 -1.53
C ILE A 93 5.40 8.14 -0.63
N SER A 94 4.64 7.61 0.33
CA SER A 94 3.88 8.42 1.27
C SER A 94 4.82 9.11 2.27
N SER A 95 4.37 10.22 2.84
CA SER A 95 4.92 10.68 4.11
C SER A 95 4.60 9.70 5.23
N ALA A 96 5.35 9.79 6.33
CA ALA A 96 5.10 9.04 7.54
C ALA A 96 3.84 9.55 8.24
N PHE A 97 2.89 8.67 8.53
CA PHE A 97 1.75 8.97 9.39
C PHE A 97 2.13 8.83 10.86
N GLU A 98 1.51 9.64 11.72
CA GLU A 98 1.71 9.56 13.17
C GLU A 98 1.27 8.21 13.75
N HIS A 99 0.15 7.68 13.26
CA HIS A 99 -0.43 6.41 13.69
C HIS A 99 -0.72 5.50 12.50
N PRO A 100 -0.77 4.16 12.71
CA PRO A 100 -1.15 3.23 11.65
C PRO A 100 -2.48 3.60 11.00
N ARG A 101 -2.51 3.61 9.67
CA ARG A 101 -3.72 3.81 8.89
C ARG A 101 -4.06 2.54 8.13
N LEU A 102 -5.35 2.24 8.04
CA LEU A 102 -5.83 1.23 7.10
C LEU A 102 -5.85 1.85 5.71
N LEU A 103 -5.19 1.20 4.75
CA LEU A 103 -5.39 1.45 3.34
C LEU A 103 -6.22 0.30 2.74
N TYR A 104 -7.32 0.65 2.08
CA TYR A 104 -8.32 -0.28 1.57
C TYR A 104 -9.03 0.33 0.34
N GLY A 105 -9.73 -0.51 -0.43
CA GLY A 105 -10.46 -0.09 -1.63
C GLY A 105 -11.74 -0.88 -1.87
N ARG A 106 -12.32 -0.76 -3.08
CA ARG A 106 -13.49 -1.53 -3.53
C ARG A 106 -13.24 -3.03 -3.56
N ASN A 107 -11.99 -3.46 -3.77
CA ASN A 107 -11.60 -4.88 -3.72
C ASN A 107 -11.51 -5.44 -2.28
N THR A 108 -11.56 -4.60 -1.24
CA THR A 108 -11.43 -5.05 0.15
C THR A 108 -12.64 -5.85 0.62
N ARG A 109 -12.39 -7.11 1.00
CA ARG A 109 -13.37 -8.02 1.60
C ARG A 109 -13.22 -8.07 3.13
N ALA A 110 -14.24 -8.63 3.78
CA ALA A 110 -14.24 -8.87 5.22
C ALA A 110 -13.01 -9.68 5.65
N PRO A 111 -12.16 -9.16 6.56
CA PRO A 111 -10.99 -9.88 7.05
C PRO A 111 -11.41 -11.06 7.92
N ARG A 112 -10.50 -12.02 8.10
CA ARG A 112 -10.77 -13.24 8.86
C ARG A 112 -10.04 -13.25 10.20
N CYS A 113 -10.70 -13.80 11.21
CA CYS A 113 -10.06 -14.04 12.49
C CYS A 113 -8.91 -15.05 12.31
N ASN A 114 -7.75 -14.75 12.89
CA ASN A 114 -6.60 -15.64 12.81
C ASN A 114 -6.74 -16.92 13.66
N ALA A 115 -7.58 -16.89 14.70
CA ALA A 115 -7.85 -18.06 15.53
C ALA A 115 -8.87 -19.02 14.90
N CYS A 116 -10.06 -18.53 14.54
CA CYS A 116 -11.17 -19.39 14.09
C CYS A 116 -11.57 -19.21 12.62
N ARG A 117 -10.89 -18.33 11.87
CA ARG A 117 -11.15 -18.03 10.45
C ARG A 117 -12.53 -17.41 10.13
N HIS A 118 -13.33 -17.11 11.16
CA HIS A 118 -14.61 -16.39 11.05
C HIS A 118 -14.41 -15.03 10.39
N ARG A 119 -15.32 -14.63 9.51
CA ARG A 119 -15.27 -13.35 8.80
C ARG A 119 -15.79 -12.22 9.69
N LEU A 120 -15.13 -11.08 9.68
CA LEU A 120 -15.64 -9.87 10.31
C LEU A 120 -16.54 -9.12 9.33
N GLY A 121 -17.85 -9.39 9.37
CA GLY A 121 -18.83 -8.78 8.45
C GLY A 121 -18.79 -7.25 8.49
N ASP A 122 -18.94 -6.69 9.69
CA ASP A 122 -19.05 -5.25 9.94
C ASP A 122 -17.68 -4.58 10.16
N TRP A 123 -16.65 -5.06 9.47
CA TRP A 123 -15.26 -4.63 9.70
C TRP A 123 -15.06 -3.12 9.56
N ARG A 124 -15.83 -2.44 8.71
CA ARG A 124 -15.74 -0.99 8.52
C ARG A 124 -16.14 -0.22 9.78
N ASP A 125 -17.18 -0.68 10.49
CA ASP A 125 -17.60 -0.07 11.75
C ASP A 125 -16.58 -0.35 12.84
N HIS A 126 -16.08 -1.59 12.93
CA HIS A 126 -15.03 -1.95 13.88
C HIS A 126 -13.73 -1.15 13.68
N VAL A 127 -13.29 -0.94 12.44
CA VAL A 127 -12.09 -0.15 12.14
C VAL A 127 -12.33 1.33 12.43
N ARG A 128 -13.48 1.90 12.05
CA ARG A 128 -13.82 3.30 12.39
C ARG A 128 -13.87 3.53 13.90
N HIS A 129 -14.45 2.58 14.63
CA HIS A 129 -14.46 2.63 16.09
C HIS A 129 -13.03 2.56 16.67
N TRP A 130 -12.19 1.66 16.17
CA TRP A 130 -10.78 1.60 16.58
C TRP A 130 -10.01 2.89 16.24
N MET A 131 -10.26 3.53 15.10
CA MET A 131 -9.58 4.79 14.74
C MET A 131 -9.89 5.93 15.73
N SER A 132 -11.07 5.91 16.36
CA SER A 132 -11.43 6.85 17.44
C SER A 132 -10.98 6.38 18.83
N HIS A 133 -10.60 5.12 18.97
CA HIS A 133 -10.22 4.47 20.21
C HIS A 133 -9.02 3.54 19.96
N ALA A 134 -7.83 4.11 19.72
CA ALA A 134 -6.67 3.38 19.19
C ALA A 134 -6.21 2.16 20.04
N HIS A 135 -6.68 2.04 21.28
CA HIS A 135 -6.43 0.91 22.19
C HIS A 135 -7.54 -0.15 22.21
N ALA A 136 -8.68 0.10 21.56
CA ALA A 136 -9.78 -0.85 21.50
C ALA A 136 -9.48 -1.96 20.48
N GLY A 137 -9.16 -3.16 20.96
CA GLY A 137 -9.08 -4.33 20.08
C GLY A 137 -10.42 -4.65 19.42
N VAL A 138 -10.38 -5.39 18.33
CA VAL A 138 -11.56 -5.93 17.65
C VAL A 138 -11.80 -7.36 18.12
N THR A 139 -12.94 -7.58 18.77
CA THR A 139 -13.38 -8.89 19.25
C THR A 139 -14.04 -9.69 18.15
N CYS A 140 -13.61 -10.94 17.97
CA CYS A 140 -14.25 -11.87 17.05
C CYS A 140 -15.63 -12.31 17.58
N PRO A 141 -16.73 -12.21 16.79
CA PRO A 141 -18.06 -12.59 17.26
C PRO A 141 -18.23 -14.10 17.45
N SER A 142 -17.38 -14.93 16.84
CA SER A 142 -17.46 -16.39 16.94
C SER A 142 -16.61 -16.96 18.07
N CYS A 143 -15.31 -16.67 18.10
CA CYS A 143 -14.38 -17.24 19.09
C CYS A 143 -14.05 -16.31 20.26
N ARG A 144 -14.58 -15.09 20.28
CA ARG A 144 -14.37 -14.08 21.34
C ARG A 144 -12.93 -13.57 21.53
N GLU A 145 -11.98 -14.10 20.77
CA GLU A 145 -10.61 -13.58 20.71
C GLU A 145 -10.61 -12.09 20.32
N THR A 146 -9.88 -11.28 21.08
CA THR A 146 -9.75 -9.83 20.84
C THR A 146 -8.35 -9.50 20.38
N ARG A 147 -8.24 -8.81 19.25
CA ARG A 147 -6.96 -8.46 18.64
C ARG A 147 -7.01 -7.09 18.00
N PRO A 148 -5.90 -6.37 17.90
CA PRO A 148 -5.81 -5.18 17.06
C PRO A 148 -6.26 -5.48 15.61
N PRO A 149 -6.87 -4.52 14.92
CA PRO A 149 -7.44 -4.76 13.58
C PRO A 149 -6.38 -5.16 12.54
N TRP A 150 -5.12 -4.74 12.71
CA TRP A 150 -4.02 -5.13 11.83
C TRP A 150 -3.56 -6.58 11.99
N LEU A 151 -3.96 -7.28 13.07
CA LEU A 151 -3.70 -8.70 13.30
C LEU A 151 -4.85 -9.61 12.82
N TRP A 152 -5.81 -9.07 12.07
CA TRP A 152 -6.78 -9.86 11.31
C TRP A 152 -6.20 -10.23 9.94
N ASP A 153 -6.67 -11.32 9.33
CA ASP A 153 -6.23 -11.75 8.01
C ASP A 153 -6.99 -11.00 6.91
N TRP A 154 -6.34 -9.98 6.35
CA TRP A 154 -6.86 -9.14 5.27
C TRP A 154 -6.68 -9.73 3.87
N LYS A 155 -6.09 -10.94 3.73
CA LYS A 155 -5.93 -11.63 2.44
C LYS A 155 -5.32 -10.78 1.32
N GLN A 156 -4.38 -9.89 1.66
CA GLN A 156 -3.75 -8.95 0.71
C GLN A 156 -4.77 -8.02 0.00
N GLN A 157 -5.95 -7.81 0.56
CA GLN A 157 -7.00 -6.95 0.01
C GLN A 157 -7.17 -5.67 0.85
N GLY A 158 -6.08 -5.21 1.44
CA GLY A 158 -6.04 -4.12 2.40
C GLY A 158 -4.97 -4.38 3.45
N GLY A 159 -4.51 -3.32 4.11
CA GLY A 159 -3.44 -3.45 5.08
C GLY A 159 -3.25 -2.18 5.91
N PHE A 160 -2.64 -2.37 7.07
CA PHE A 160 -2.29 -1.27 7.97
C PHE A 160 -0.83 -0.88 7.82
N GLY A 161 -0.54 0.40 7.96
CA GLY A 161 0.83 0.90 7.99
C GLY A 161 0.88 2.39 8.32
N ARG A 162 2.05 2.85 8.72
CA ARG A 162 2.36 4.28 8.85
C ARG A 162 3.08 4.85 7.63
N PHE A 163 3.52 3.98 6.73
CA PHE A 163 4.33 4.32 5.57
C PHE A 163 4.00 3.37 4.43
N PHE A 164 3.90 3.91 3.22
CA PHE A 164 3.51 3.15 2.05
C PHE A 164 4.38 3.51 0.84
N VAL A 165 4.86 2.48 0.15
CA VAL A 165 5.34 2.57 -1.22
C VAL A 165 4.23 2.02 -2.11
N LEU A 166 3.66 2.85 -2.97
CA LEU A 166 2.54 2.53 -3.82
C LEU A 166 3.03 2.46 -5.26
N ILE A 167 2.79 1.33 -5.91
CA ILE A 167 3.04 1.15 -7.34
C ILE A 167 1.67 1.32 -8.01
N GLU A 168 1.50 2.46 -8.64
CA GLU A 168 0.24 2.90 -9.24
C GLU A 168 0.02 2.25 -10.61
N GLU A 169 -1.26 2.11 -11.00
CA GLU A 169 -1.69 1.45 -12.24
C GLU A 169 -1.35 -0.04 -12.30
N VAL A 170 -1.57 -0.73 -11.18
CA VAL A 170 -1.41 -2.19 -11.06
C VAL A 170 -2.73 -2.80 -10.60
N PHE A 171 -3.36 -3.61 -11.44
CA PHE A 171 -4.60 -4.31 -11.06
C PHE A 171 -4.31 -5.37 -9.98
N PRO A 172 -5.24 -5.63 -9.04
CA PRO A 172 -5.04 -6.66 -8.02
C PRO A 172 -4.66 -8.03 -8.62
N GLY A 173 -3.49 -8.54 -8.22
CA GLY A 173 -2.95 -9.82 -8.67
C GLY A 173 -2.22 -9.79 -10.01
N GLU A 174 -2.16 -8.65 -10.70
CA GLU A 174 -1.43 -8.48 -11.96
C GLU A 174 0.09 -8.43 -11.76
N ALA A 175 0.54 -7.91 -10.61
CA ALA A 175 1.95 -7.78 -10.30
C ALA A 175 2.24 -8.12 -8.85
N THR A 176 3.34 -8.81 -8.57
CA THR A 176 3.77 -9.16 -7.21
C THR A 176 5.21 -8.65 -7.00
N PRO A 177 5.55 -8.09 -5.83
CA PRO A 177 6.94 -7.70 -5.56
C PRO A 177 7.83 -8.94 -5.58
N SER A 178 8.99 -8.85 -6.23
CA SER A 178 9.97 -9.93 -6.19
C SER A 178 10.60 -10.02 -4.80
N HIS A 179 11.23 -11.17 -4.50
CA HIS A 179 12.03 -11.31 -3.29
C HIS A 179 13.16 -10.27 -3.23
N ALA A 180 13.79 -9.98 -4.38
CA ALA A 180 14.85 -8.98 -4.45
C ALA A 180 14.36 -7.59 -4.03
N LEU A 181 13.15 -7.17 -4.44
CA LEU A 181 12.58 -5.89 -3.99
C LEU A 181 12.34 -5.87 -2.49
N LEU A 182 11.80 -6.96 -1.92
CA LEU A 182 11.61 -7.07 -0.48
C LEU A 182 12.93 -7.04 0.29
N ASP A 183 13.99 -7.64 -0.27
CA ASP A 183 15.32 -7.61 0.33
C ASP A 183 15.93 -6.21 0.29
N VAL A 184 15.78 -5.46 -0.81
CA VAL A 184 16.20 -4.05 -0.90
C VAL A 184 15.54 -3.22 0.19
N LEU A 185 14.20 -3.31 0.29
CA LEU A 185 13.42 -2.59 1.29
C LEU A 185 13.86 -2.98 2.71
N THR A 186 14.08 -4.27 2.96
CA THR A 186 14.50 -4.78 4.27
C THR A 186 15.90 -4.30 4.64
N ARG A 187 16.87 -4.35 3.73
CA ARG A 187 18.23 -3.85 3.96
C ARG A 187 18.25 -2.35 4.27
N ALA A 188 17.51 -1.56 3.50
CA ALA A 188 17.49 -0.10 3.66
C ALA A 188 16.78 0.36 4.93
N SER A 189 15.81 -0.42 5.43
CA SER A 189 14.97 -0.03 6.58
C SER A 189 15.29 -0.77 7.88
N GLY A 190 15.93 -1.94 7.80
CA GLY A 190 16.06 -2.88 8.93
C GLY A 190 14.74 -3.54 9.35
N MET A 191 13.70 -3.47 8.52
CA MET A 191 12.33 -3.91 8.84
C MET A 191 11.84 -4.95 7.84
N GLY A 192 11.04 -5.92 8.29
CA GLY A 192 10.34 -6.82 7.36
C GLY A 192 9.22 -6.09 6.62
N TRP A 193 8.98 -6.46 5.35
CA TRP A 193 7.96 -5.86 4.49
C TRP A 193 6.88 -6.84 4.07
N ARG A 194 5.70 -6.31 3.79
CA ARG A 194 4.55 -7.04 3.24
C ARG A 194 3.92 -6.25 2.11
N HIS A 195 3.03 -6.91 1.36
CA HIS A 195 2.29 -6.28 0.29
C HIS A 195 0.80 -6.63 0.31
N PHE A 196 0.01 -5.75 -0.32
CA PHE A 196 -1.42 -5.95 -0.57
C PHE A 196 -1.86 -5.09 -1.77
N TYR A 197 -3.10 -5.27 -2.21
CA TYR A 197 -3.66 -4.57 -3.36
C TYR A 197 -4.83 -3.70 -2.96
N VAL A 198 -4.91 -2.53 -3.55
CA VAL A 198 -6.03 -1.59 -3.38
C VAL A 198 -6.56 -1.21 -4.75
N GLN A 199 -7.87 -1.26 -4.90
CA GLN A 199 -8.56 -0.81 -6.09
C GLN A 199 -9.55 0.29 -5.67
N ASP A 200 -9.36 1.51 -6.15
CA ASP A 200 -10.29 2.61 -5.95
C ASP A 200 -11.62 2.33 -6.63
#